data_AF-A0AAN1HAJ5-F1
#
_entry.id   AF-A0AAN1HAJ5-F1
#
_cell.length_a   1.000
_cell.length_b   1.000
_cell.length_c   1.000
_cell.angle_alpha   90.00
_cell.angle_beta   90.00
_cell.angle_gamma   90.00
#
_symmetry.space_group_name_H-M   'P 1'
#
loop_
_entity.id
_entity.type
_entity.pdbx_description
1 polymer ?
#
loop_
_entity_poly.entity_id
_entity_poly.type
_entity_poly.pdbx_seq_one_letter_code
_entity_poly.pdbx_strand_id
1 'polypeptide(L)' 'MTYFESAEGETVSKERALQELSRHCVPETDFEEFFSDMGVKEQYDAQEVLLWLGY' A
#
# COMPACT_ATOMS: atom_id res chain seq x y z
N MET A 1 6.62 18.53 -2.54
CA MET A 1 5.51 17.61 -2.79
C MET A 1 6.04 16.42 -3.56
N THR A 2 6.66 15.51 -2.82
CA THR A 2 6.93 14.16 -3.29
C THR A 2 5.63 13.36 -3.33
N TYR A 3 5.64 12.20 -3.98
CA TYR A 3 4.49 11.30 -3.97
C TYR A 3 4.14 10.84 -2.53
N PHE A 4 5.15 10.60 -1.70
CA PHE A 4 4.97 10.24 -0.29
C PHE A 4 4.32 11.36 0.54
N GLU A 5 4.78 12.60 0.38
CA GLU A 5 4.17 13.77 1.04
C GLU A 5 2.70 13.95 0.62
N SER A 6 2.36 13.61 -0.63
CA SER A 6 0.98 13.73 -1.12
C SER A 6 0.00 12.69 -0.54
N ALA A 7 0.51 11.66 0.14
CA ALA A 7 -0.30 10.60 0.74
C ALA A 7 -0.63 10.87 2.22
N GLU A 8 -0.10 11.94 2.83
CA GLU A 8 -0.30 12.24 4.26
C GLU A 8 -1.78 12.45 4.59
N GLY A 9 -2.32 11.60 5.48
CA GLY A 9 -3.71 11.64 5.91
C GLY A 9 -4.72 11.09 4.90
N GLU A 10 -4.26 10.53 3.77
CA GLU A 10 -5.11 9.91 2.76
C GLU A 10 -5.31 8.42 3.06
N THR A 11 -6.52 7.93 2.79
CA THR A 11 -6.85 6.49 2.89
C THR A 11 -7.21 5.93 1.53
N VAL A 12 -6.72 4.74 1.22
CA VAL A 12 -7.01 4.03 -0.02
C VAL A 12 -7.82 2.76 0.25
N SER A 13 -8.69 2.39 -0.69
CA SER A 13 -9.36 1.09 -0.62
C SER A 13 -8.36 -0.05 -0.76
N LYS A 14 -8.72 -1.25 -0.28
CA LYS A 14 -7.95 -2.48 -0.50
C LYS A 14 -7.58 -2.68 -1.97
N GLU A 15 -8.54 -2.49 -2.87
CA GLU A 15 -8.31 -2.62 -4.32
C GLU A 15 -7.27 -1.62 -4.82
N ARG A 16 -7.29 -0.38 -4.31
CA ARG A 16 -6.30 0.62 -4.67
C ARG A 16 -4.92 0.32 -4.08
N ALA A 17 -4.84 -0.18 -2.86
CA ALA A 17 -3.58 -0.64 -2.27
C ALA A 17 -2.96 -1.75 -3.12
N LEU A 18 -3.74 -2.75 -3.54
CA LEU A 18 -3.29 -3.81 -4.45
C LEU A 18 -2.82 -3.27 -5.81
N GLN A 19 -3.51 -2.27 -6.36
CA GLN A 19 -3.06 -1.62 -7.59
C GLN A 19 -1.71 -0.91 -7.41
N GLU A 20 -1.46 -0.29 -6.26
CA GLU A 20 -0.14 0.30 -5.97
C GLU A 20 0.93 -0.79 -5.85
N LEU A 21 0.68 -1.89 -5.13
CA LEU A 21 1.60 -3.04 -5.08
C LEU A 21 1.98 -3.52 -6.49
N SER A 22 0.98 -3.73 -7.36
CA SER A 22 1.22 -4.12 -8.75
C SER A 22 1.98 -3.08 -9.57
N ARG A 23 1.71 -1.78 -9.39
CA ARG A 23 2.44 -0.70 -10.06
C ARG A 23 3.91 -0.64 -9.66
N HIS A 24 4.22 -1.05 -8.43
CA HIS A 24 5.57 -1.18 -7.91
C HIS A 24 6.20 -2.54 -8.20
N CYS A 25 5.61 -3.33 -9.11
CA CYS A 25 6.09 -4.64 -9.53
C CYS A 25 6.19 -5.67 -8.39
N VAL A 26 5.40 -5.50 -7.32
CA VAL A 26 5.26 -6.52 -6.28
C VAL A 26 4.47 -7.70 -6.86
N PRO A 27 5.03 -8.91 -6.85
CA PRO A 27 4.33 -10.09 -7.37
C PRO A 27 3.16 -10.46 -6.45
N GLU A 28 2.12 -11.06 -7.01
CA GLU A 28 0.94 -11.48 -6.23
C GLU A 28 1.28 -12.48 -5.11
N THR A 29 2.39 -13.21 -5.23
CA THR A 29 2.90 -14.11 -4.19
C THR A 29 3.25 -13.39 -2.90
N ASP A 30 3.61 -12.12 -2.99
CA ASP A 30 4.06 -11.31 -1.86
C ASP A 30 2.88 -10.49 -1.28
N PHE A 31 1.68 -10.60 -1.86
CA PHE A 31 0.49 -9.97 -1.30
C PHE A 31 0.11 -10.60 0.04
N GLU A 32 0.39 -11.90 0.22
CA GLU A 32 0.19 -12.57 1.51
C GLU A 32 1.09 -11.96 2.60
N GLU A 33 2.33 -11.61 2.27
CA GLU A 33 3.26 -10.92 3.19
C GLU A 33 2.73 -9.53 3.53
N PHE A 34 2.33 -8.74 2.53
CA PHE A 34 1.68 -7.44 2.75
C PHE A 34 0.47 -7.56 3.70
N PHE A 35 -0.41 -8.54 3.50
CA PHE A 35 -1.57 -8.73 4.37
C PHE A 35 -1.20 -9.27 5.76
N SER A 36 -0.12 -10.03 5.89
CA SER A 36 0.41 -10.49 7.17
C SER A 36 0.95 -9.32 7.99
N ASP A 37 1.65 -8.39 7.35
CA ASP A 37 2.26 -7.23 8.02
C ASP A 37 1.23 -6.14 8.34
N MET A 38 0.38 -5.79 7.37
CA MET A 38 -0.54 -4.66 7.46
C MET A 38 -1.90 -5.04 8.06
N GLY A 39 -2.21 -6.33 8.10
CA GLY A 39 -3.52 -6.89 8.40
C GLY A 39 -4.50 -6.73 7.23
N VAL A 40 -5.46 -7.65 7.12
CA VAL A 40 -6.52 -7.56 6.09
C VAL A 40 -7.56 -6.52 6.50
N LYS A 41 -7.58 -5.39 5.79
CA LYS A 41 -8.53 -4.28 5.99
C LYS A 41 -9.27 -3.93 4.69
N GLU A 42 -10.42 -3.29 4.81
CA GLU A 42 -11.14 -2.71 3.65
C GLU A 42 -10.47 -1.44 3.13
N GLN A 43 -9.78 -0.71 4.02
CA GLN A 43 -9.07 0.53 3.74
C GLN A 43 -7.71 0.53 4.45
N TYR A 44 -6.73 1.17 3.82
CA TYR A 44 -5.36 1.32 4.32
C TYR A 44 -4.99 2.79 4.33
N ASP A 45 -4.13 3.17 5.27
CA ASP A 45 -3.45 4.46 5.21
C ASP A 45 -2.50 4.46 4.00
N ALA A 46 -2.57 5.50 3.17
CA ALA A 46 -1.81 5.57 1.95
C ALA A 46 -0.30 5.67 2.22
N GLN A 47 0.12 6.35 3.29
CA GLN A 47 1.54 6.43 3.65
C GLN A 47 2.04 5.10 4.20
N GLU A 48 1.26 4.37 4.99
CA GLU A 48 1.69 3.04 5.46
C GLU A 48 1.91 2.07 4.28
N VAL A 49 1.06 2.12 3.24
CA VAL A 49 1.26 1.32 2.02
C VAL A 49 2.56 1.72 1.31
N LEU A 50 2.85 3.02 1.20
CA LEU A 50 4.08 3.50 0.57
C LEU A 50 5.33 3.16 1.42
N LEU A 51 5.24 3.23 2.75
CA LEU A 51 6.32 2.82 3.65
C LEU A 51 6.65 1.34 3.49
N TRP A 52 5.63 0.47 3.37
CA TRP A 52 5.83 -0.95 3.10
C TRP A 52 6.52 -1.18 1.74
N LEU A 53 6.20 -0.34 0.74
CA LEU A 53 6.86 -0.32 -0.57
C LEU A 53 8.27 0.29 -0.57
N GLY A 54 8.76 0.78 0.58
CA GLY A 54 10.13 1.29 0.76
C GLY A 54 10.32 2.78 0.45
N TYR A 55 9.24 3.57 0.47
CA TYR A 55 9.31 5.04 0.36
C TYR A 55 9.78 5.74 1.63
#